data_AF-A0A2K8YVX8-F1
#
_entry.id   AF-A0A2K8YVX8-F1
#
_cell.length_a   1.000
_cell.length_b   1.000
_cell.length_c   1.000
_cell.angle_alpha   90.00
_cell.angle_beta   90.00
_cell.angle_gamma   90.00
#
_symmetry.space_group_name_H-M   'P 1'
#
loop_
_entity.id
_entity.type
_entity.pdbx_description
1 polymer ?
#
loop_
_entity_poly.entity_id
_entity_poly.type
_entity_poly.pdbx_seq_one_letter_code
_entity_poly.pdbx_strand_id
1 'polypeptide(L)'
;MEKLSPQQLYTLHNHLIHSGSTDALIDELLDHLACEVEQYIWLGLPFEAAMNTVLEQANVKAVRHLRETYQIELAMTEDQLRQASLDDIVFEFRNKAYGAYDLRRAYPTTLRNAFIMAISLCMMLMAMVDGVSRGSWSYVSTGGVVWLIGLSGVTFAVGNWYLQHLRQQQFSVR
;
A
#
# COMPACT_ATOMS: atom_id res chain seq x y z
N MET A 1 -17.19 33.62 25.62
CA MET A 1 -15.99 32.76 25.67
C MET A 1 -14.82 33.68 25.95
N GLU A 2 -14.20 33.53 27.12
CA GLU A 2 -12.98 34.26 27.44
C GLU A 2 -11.86 33.63 26.62
N LYS A 3 -11.28 34.39 25.70
CA LYS A 3 -10.22 33.89 24.83
C LYS A 3 -8.91 33.87 25.59
N LEU A 4 -8.08 32.87 25.32
CA LEU A 4 -6.73 32.80 25.86
C LEU A 4 -5.92 34.03 25.45
N SER A 5 -5.15 34.57 26.39
CA SER A 5 -4.23 35.66 26.08
C SER A 5 -3.09 35.18 25.19
N PRO A 6 -2.45 36.08 24.40
CA PRO A 6 -1.31 35.71 23.56
C PRO A 6 -0.15 35.08 24.33
N GLN A 7 0.02 35.44 25.60
CA GLN A 7 1.04 34.88 26.49
C GLN A 7 0.70 33.43 26.88
N GLN A 8 -0.57 33.14 27.16
CA GLN A 8 -1.04 31.80 27.51
C GLN A 8 -0.99 30.83 26.32
N LEU A 9 -1.32 31.31 25.13
CA LEU A 9 -1.14 30.56 23.88
C LEU A 9 0.32 30.19 23.63
N TYR A 10 1.25 31.13 23.87
CA TYR A 10 2.68 30.89 23.75
C TYR A 10 3.19 29.84 24.75
N THR A 11 2.68 29.86 25.99
CA THR A 11 3.00 28.84 27.00
C THR A 11 2.52 27.45 26.56
N LEU A 12 1.29 27.35 26.03
CA LEU A 12 0.72 26.10 25.54
C LEU A 12 1.53 25.54 24.35
N HIS A 13 1.86 26.40 23.39
CA HIS A 13 2.68 26.07 22.23
C HIS A 13 4.09 25.56 22.63
N ASN A 14 4.78 26.26 23.53
CA ASN A 14 6.09 25.81 24.01
C ASN A 14 6.03 24.45 24.73
N HIS A 15 4.94 24.18 25.44
CA HIS A 15 4.75 22.89 26.10
C HIS A 15 4.58 21.76 25.07
N LEU A 16 3.86 22.02 23.97
CA LEU A 16 3.70 21.07 22.86
C LEU A 16 5.01 20.79 22.13
N ILE A 17 5.85 21.81 21.90
CA ILE A 17 7.20 21.62 21.35
C ILE A 17 8.04 20.73 22.27
N HIS A 18 8.02 20.98 23.58
CA HIS A 18 8.82 20.21 24.54
C HIS A 18 8.36 18.75 24.68
N SER A 19 7.09 18.47 24.37
CA SER A 19 6.53 17.11 24.33
C SER A 19 6.96 16.28 23.10
N GLY A 20 7.71 16.87 22.16
CA GLY A 20 8.25 16.18 20.99
C GLY A 20 7.31 16.11 19.78
N SER A 21 6.29 16.98 19.74
CA SER A 21 5.36 17.05 18.61
C SER A 21 6.00 17.73 17.38
N THR A 22 5.61 17.32 16.17
CA THR A 22 6.13 17.89 14.89
C THR A 22 5.39 19.17 14.53
N ASP A 23 6.05 20.18 13.93
CA ASP A 23 5.48 21.52 13.65
C ASP A 23 4.08 21.52 13.01
N ALA A 24 3.81 20.64 12.03
CA ALA A 24 2.50 20.57 11.39
C ALA A 24 1.39 20.00 12.30
N LEU A 25 1.76 19.13 13.24
CA LEU A 25 0.84 18.56 14.23
C LEU A 25 0.58 19.54 15.37
N ILE A 26 1.56 20.40 15.67
CA ILE A 26 1.46 21.41 16.72
C ILE A 26 0.37 22.43 16.40
N ASP A 27 0.30 22.94 15.17
CA ASP A 27 -0.71 23.95 14.80
C ASP A 27 -2.14 23.42 14.95
N GLU A 28 -2.39 22.17 14.53
CA GLU A 28 -3.72 21.57 14.62
C GLU A 28 -4.10 21.14 16.04
N LEU A 29 -3.11 20.64 16.82
CA LEU A 29 -3.31 20.35 18.24
C LEU A 29 -3.48 21.63 19.06
N LEU A 30 -2.77 22.71 18.75
CA LEU A 30 -2.81 23.97 19.49
C LEU A 30 -4.21 24.57 19.46
N ASP A 31 -4.84 24.62 18.28
CA ASP A 31 -6.19 25.18 18.13
C ASP A 31 -7.22 24.36 18.93
N HIS A 32 -7.13 23.03 18.84
CA HIS A 32 -8.05 22.15 19.55
C HIS A 32 -7.85 22.20 21.08
N LEU A 33 -6.60 22.22 21.55
CA LEU A 33 -6.27 22.30 22.97
C LEU A 33 -6.56 23.68 23.56
N ALA A 34 -6.36 24.76 22.80
CA ALA A 34 -6.74 26.10 23.21
C ALA A 34 -8.25 26.20 23.47
N CYS A 35 -9.07 25.65 22.58
CA CYS A 35 -10.52 25.61 22.74
C CYS A 35 -10.96 24.85 24.01
N GLU A 36 -10.35 23.69 24.27
CA GLU A 36 -10.60 22.91 25.50
C GLU A 36 -10.18 23.68 26.77
N VAL A 37 -9.01 24.31 26.77
CA VAL A 37 -8.54 25.12 27.91
C VAL A 37 -9.46 26.32 28.16
N GLU A 38 -9.91 27.01 27.11
CA GLU A 38 -10.88 28.11 27.22
C GLU A 38 -12.19 27.65 27.85
N GLN A 39 -12.65 26.44 27.52
CA GLN A 39 -13.86 25.87 28.11
C GLN A 39 -13.70 25.60 29.61
N TYR A 40 -12.56 25.08 30.06
CA TYR A 40 -12.30 24.86 31.49
C TYR A 40 -12.11 26.16 32.28
N ILE A 41 -11.51 27.19 31.67
CA ILE A 41 -11.45 28.53 32.27
C ILE A 41 -12.86 29.09 32.44
N TRP A 42 -13.73 28.92 31.43
CA TRP A 42 -15.12 29.36 31.51
C TRP A 42 -15.91 28.65 32.62
N LEU A 43 -15.56 27.40 32.94
CA LEU A 43 -16.11 26.64 34.07
C LEU A 43 -15.58 27.09 35.44
N GLY A 44 -14.66 28.06 35.48
CA GLY A 44 -14.13 28.68 36.70
C GLY A 44 -12.79 28.13 37.17
N LEU A 45 -12.10 27.32 36.37
CA LEU A 45 -10.75 26.84 36.71
C LEU A 45 -9.70 27.93 36.41
N PRO A 46 -8.66 28.09 37.25
CA PRO A 46 -7.52 28.91 36.89
C PRO A 46 -6.77 28.29 35.71
N PHE A 47 -6.20 29.14 34.84
CA PHE A 47 -5.52 28.72 33.61
C PHE A 47 -4.54 27.55 33.80
N GLU A 48 -3.73 27.58 34.86
CA GLU A 48 -2.73 26.54 35.13
C GLU A 48 -3.37 25.18 35.45
N ALA A 49 -4.47 25.17 36.22
CA ALA A 49 -5.22 23.96 36.49
C ALA A 49 -5.99 23.45 35.25
N ALA A 50 -6.58 24.36 34.47
CA ALA A 50 -7.24 24.05 33.20
C ALA A 50 -6.25 23.43 32.19
N MET A 51 -5.07 24.03 32.04
CA MET A 51 -4.01 23.54 31.16
C MET A 51 -3.50 22.16 31.59
N ASN A 52 -3.19 21.96 32.88
CA ASN A 52 -2.75 20.65 33.37
C ASN A 52 -3.81 19.56 33.16
N THR A 53 -5.09 19.88 33.38
CA THR A 53 -6.21 18.96 33.17
C THR A 53 -6.33 18.57 31.70
N VAL A 54 -6.26 19.54 30.79
CA VAL A 54 -6.34 19.31 29.35
C VAL A 54 -5.15 18.49 28.85
N LEU A 55 -3.93 18.76 29.33
CA LEU A 55 -2.73 18.01 28.95
C LEU A 55 -2.76 16.56 29.45
N GLU A 56 -3.23 16.33 30.68
CA GLU A 56 -3.37 14.99 31.23
C GLU A 56 -4.44 14.18 30.48
N GLN A 57 -5.58 14.80 30.17
CA GLN A 57 -6.63 14.18 29.36
C GLN A 57 -6.19 13.94 27.91
N ALA A 58 -5.43 14.86 27.31
CA ALA A 58 -4.90 14.74 25.96
C ALA A 58 -3.95 13.55 25.84
N ASN A 59 -3.08 13.30 26.84
CA ASN A 59 -2.21 12.13 26.86
C ASN A 59 -3.02 10.82 26.87
N VAL A 60 -4.03 10.72 27.74
CA VAL A 60 -4.91 9.54 27.79
C VAL A 60 -5.69 9.35 26.49
N LYS A 61 -6.21 10.44 25.89
CA LYS A 61 -6.95 10.41 24.63
C LYS A 61 -6.04 10.06 23.46
N ALA A 62 -4.81 10.58 23.42
CA ALA A 62 -3.81 10.26 22.41
C ALA A 62 -3.36 8.80 22.51
N VAL A 63 -3.05 8.30 23.70
CA VAL A 63 -2.70 6.88 23.92
C VAL A 63 -3.87 5.97 23.53
N ARG A 64 -5.11 6.34 23.88
CA ARG A 64 -6.31 5.58 23.49
C ARG A 64 -6.50 5.58 21.98
N HIS A 65 -6.37 6.74 21.35
CA HIS A 65 -6.47 6.89 19.91
C HIS A 65 -5.39 6.07 19.20
N LEU A 66 -4.13 6.16 19.63
CA LEU A 66 -3.04 5.34 19.11
C LEU A 66 -3.36 3.85 19.27
N ARG A 67 -3.83 3.41 20.46
CA ARG A 67 -4.22 2.02 20.67
C ARG A 67 -5.33 1.57 19.74
N GLU A 68 -6.38 2.37 19.57
CA GLU A 68 -7.50 2.05 18.68
C GLU A 68 -7.05 2.00 17.22
N THR A 69 -6.32 3.02 16.76
CA THR A 69 -5.75 3.10 15.42
C THR A 69 -4.82 1.92 15.14
N TYR A 70 -3.88 1.61 16.04
CA TYR A 70 -2.96 0.49 15.87
C TYR A 70 -3.66 -0.87 16.01
N GLN A 71 -4.66 -1.04 16.88
CA GLN A 71 -5.40 -2.31 16.95
C GLN A 71 -6.16 -2.59 15.65
N ILE A 72 -6.76 -1.57 15.05
CA ILE A 72 -7.42 -1.68 13.74
C ILE A 72 -6.41 -1.96 12.63
N GLU A 73 -5.25 -1.29 12.66
CA GLU A 73 -4.13 -1.50 11.73
C GLU A 73 -3.27 -2.75 12.02
N LEU A 74 -3.58 -3.57 13.01
CA LEU A 74 -2.82 -4.81 13.28
C LEU A 74 -3.70 -6.06 13.20
N ALA A 75 -5.03 -5.89 13.25
CA ALA A 75 -5.97 -7.00 13.30
C ALA A 75 -6.64 -7.23 11.94
N MET A 76 -6.11 -8.19 11.18
CA MET A 76 -6.92 -8.89 10.18
C MET A 76 -8.04 -9.66 10.89
N THR A 77 -9.24 -9.66 10.32
CA THR A 77 -10.34 -10.51 10.82
C THR A 77 -9.95 -11.99 10.71
N GLU A 78 -10.41 -12.82 11.64
CA GLU A 78 -10.19 -14.28 11.64
C GLU A 78 -10.45 -14.94 10.28
N ASP A 79 -11.52 -14.53 9.58
CA ASP A 79 -11.86 -15.05 8.26
C ASP A 79 -10.85 -14.64 7.17
N GLN A 80 -10.29 -13.42 7.26
CA GLN A 80 -9.23 -12.96 6.36
C GLN A 80 -7.93 -13.73 6.64
N LEU A 81 -7.62 -13.97 7.92
CA LEU A 81 -6.40 -14.66 8.33
C LEU A 81 -6.38 -16.11 7.85
N ARG A 82 -7.54 -16.79 7.86
CA ARG A 82 -7.69 -18.16 7.35
C ARG A 82 -7.45 -18.30 5.85
N GLN A 83 -7.69 -17.24 5.08
CA GLN A 83 -7.56 -17.24 3.62
C GLN A 83 -6.25 -16.59 3.13
N ALA A 84 -5.56 -15.89 4.03
CA ALA A 84 -4.36 -15.15 3.69
C ALA A 84 -3.13 -16.05 3.56
N SER A 85 -2.32 -15.75 2.55
CA SER A 85 -0.99 -16.33 2.42
C SER A 85 0.00 -15.66 3.37
N LEU A 86 1.16 -16.28 3.59
CA LEU A 86 2.22 -15.71 4.42
C LEU A 86 2.65 -14.32 3.92
N ASP A 87 2.74 -14.13 2.60
CA ASP A 87 3.06 -12.81 2.04
C ASP A 87 1.94 -11.80 2.32
N ASP A 88 0.66 -12.20 2.28
CA ASP A 88 -0.45 -11.30 2.63
C ASP A 88 -0.34 -10.82 4.08
N ILE A 89 0.01 -11.71 5.01
CA ILE A 89 0.16 -11.39 6.44
C ILE A 89 1.38 -10.49 6.69
N VAL A 90 2.51 -10.81 6.08
CA VAL A 90 3.79 -10.08 6.29
C VAL A 90 3.74 -8.67 5.69
N PHE A 91 3.00 -8.49 4.60
CA PHE A 91 2.88 -7.22 3.89
C PHE A 91 1.57 -6.48 4.15
N GLU A 92 0.77 -6.89 5.13
CA GLU A 92 -0.45 -6.14 5.44
C GLU A 92 -0.12 -4.71 5.94
N PHE A 93 -1.09 -3.80 5.83
CA PHE A 93 -0.99 -2.43 6.32
C PHE A 93 0.10 -1.59 5.62
N ARG A 94 0.93 -0.88 6.40
CA ARG A 94 1.98 0.03 5.88
C ARG A 94 2.97 -0.68 4.97
N ASN A 95 3.19 -1.98 5.14
CA ASN A 95 4.11 -2.76 4.30
C ASN A 95 3.55 -3.00 2.89
N LYS A 96 2.24 -2.90 2.68
CA LYS A 96 1.56 -3.04 1.38
C LYS A 96 1.78 -1.82 0.51
N ALA A 97 1.76 -0.64 1.13
CA ALA A 97 1.92 0.66 0.46
C ALA A 97 3.31 0.87 -0.16
N TYR A 98 4.32 0.11 0.29
CA TYR A 98 5.68 0.17 -0.25
C TYR A 98 5.82 -0.46 -1.66
N GLY A 99 4.77 -1.06 -2.23
CA GLY A 99 4.79 -1.65 -3.58
C GLY A 99 5.62 -2.94 -3.72
N ALA A 100 6.38 -3.31 -2.68
CA ALA A 100 7.13 -4.56 -2.62
C ALA A 100 6.22 -5.80 -2.66
N TYR A 101 5.00 -5.67 -2.12
CA TYR A 101 3.97 -6.69 -2.15
C TYR A 101 3.50 -7.01 -3.58
N ASP A 102 3.19 -5.97 -4.36
CA ASP A 102 2.77 -6.12 -5.75
C ASP A 102 3.85 -6.77 -6.60
N LEU A 103 5.11 -6.40 -6.35
CA LEU A 103 6.26 -7.01 -7.01
C LEU A 103 6.35 -8.51 -6.70
N ARG A 104 6.28 -8.92 -5.42
CA ARG A 104 6.32 -10.35 -5.05
C ARG A 104 5.17 -11.15 -5.65
N ARG A 105 3.96 -10.59 -5.69
CA ARG A 105 2.78 -11.29 -6.19
C ARG A 105 2.76 -11.39 -7.72
N ALA A 106 3.21 -10.33 -8.41
CA ALA A 106 3.24 -10.30 -9.88
C ALA A 106 4.46 -11.01 -10.48
N TYR A 107 5.60 -11.04 -9.77
CA TYR A 107 6.85 -11.57 -10.31
C TYR A 107 6.77 -13.02 -10.83
N PRO A 108 6.29 -14.02 -10.07
CA PRO A 108 6.31 -15.41 -10.54
C PRO A 108 5.42 -15.63 -11.77
N THR A 109 4.30 -14.92 -11.87
CA THR A 109 3.38 -15.01 -13.02
C THR A 109 3.97 -14.35 -14.26
N THR A 110 4.53 -13.16 -14.12
CA THR A 110 5.22 -12.45 -15.20
C THR A 110 6.43 -13.24 -15.68
N LEU A 111 7.23 -13.79 -14.77
CA LEU A 111 8.41 -14.59 -15.10
C LEU A 111 8.03 -15.85 -15.87
N ARG A 112 7.01 -16.59 -15.42
CA ARG A 112 6.51 -17.78 -16.12
C ARG A 112 6.03 -17.45 -17.53
N ASN A 113 5.25 -16.37 -17.68
CA ASN A 113 4.74 -15.94 -18.98
C ASN A 113 5.90 -15.54 -19.93
N ALA A 114 6.91 -14.84 -19.42
CA ALA A 114 8.10 -14.47 -20.19
C ALA A 114 8.91 -15.70 -20.64
N PHE A 115 9.08 -16.69 -19.77
CA PHE A 115 9.75 -17.95 -20.12
C PHE A 115 9.00 -18.71 -21.22
N ILE A 116 7.67 -18.84 -21.11
CA ILE A 116 6.85 -19.48 -22.14
C ILE A 116 7.01 -18.74 -23.47
N MET A 117 6.90 -17.42 -23.45
CA MET A 117 7.06 -16.58 -24.64
C MET A 117 8.44 -16.76 -25.30
N ALA A 118 9.51 -16.76 -24.50
CA ALA A 118 10.87 -16.94 -24.99
C ALA A 118 11.08 -18.31 -25.65
N ILE A 119 10.65 -19.39 -25.00
CA ILE A 119 10.77 -20.75 -25.54
C ILE A 119 9.98 -20.87 -26.84
N SER A 120 8.73 -20.38 -26.85
CA SER A 120 7.86 -20.42 -28.01
C SER A 120 8.44 -19.63 -29.18
N LEU A 121 9.00 -18.45 -28.94
CA LEU A 121 9.66 -17.65 -29.96
C LEU A 121 10.92 -18.36 -30.52
N CYS A 122 11.73 -18.96 -29.66
CA CYS A 122 12.89 -19.76 -30.09
C CYS A 122 12.48 -20.93 -30.97
N MET A 123 11.40 -21.65 -30.63
CA MET A 123 10.86 -22.74 -31.45
C MET A 123 10.40 -22.23 -32.82
N MET A 124 9.72 -21.08 -32.88
CA MET A 124 9.32 -20.46 -34.16
C MET A 124 10.54 -20.10 -35.01
N LEU A 125 11.57 -19.49 -34.43
CA LEU A 125 12.78 -19.09 -35.14
C LEU A 125 13.55 -20.31 -35.66
N MET A 126 13.72 -21.35 -34.84
CA MET A 126 14.38 -22.58 -35.27
C MET A 126 13.63 -23.27 -36.42
N ALA A 127 12.30 -23.37 -36.31
CA ALA A 127 11.48 -23.93 -37.39
C ALA A 127 11.54 -23.09 -38.67
N MET A 128 11.59 -21.76 -38.54
CA MET A 128 11.77 -20.85 -39.67
C MET A 128 13.12 -21.08 -40.37
N VAL A 129 14.21 -21.18 -39.62
CA VAL A 129 15.56 -21.45 -40.15
C VAL A 129 15.63 -22.82 -40.84
N ASP A 130 15.04 -23.86 -40.25
CA ASP A 130 14.96 -25.19 -40.87
C ASP A 130 14.12 -25.18 -42.16
N GLY A 131 13.02 -24.42 -42.19
CA GLY A 131 12.19 -24.25 -43.39
C GLY A 131 12.93 -23.54 -44.53
N VAL A 132 13.69 -22.49 -44.22
CA VAL A 132 14.52 -21.76 -45.19
C VAL A 132 15.65 -22.65 -45.71
N SER A 133 16.31 -23.43 -44.85
CA SER A 133 17.43 -24.28 -45.25
C SER A 133 16.99 -25.44 -46.16
N ARG A 134 15.77 -25.97 -45.99
CA ARG A 134 15.19 -27.03 -46.82
C ARG A 134 14.57 -26.53 -48.13
N GLY A 135 14.41 -25.21 -48.31
CA GLY A 135 13.86 -24.60 -49.54
C GLY A 135 12.39 -24.91 -49.84
N SER A 136 11.70 -25.66 -48.98
CA SER A 136 10.28 -25.99 -49.11
C SER A 136 9.60 -25.91 -47.75
N TRP A 137 8.56 -25.07 -47.65
CA TRP A 137 7.77 -24.93 -46.43
C TRP A 137 6.55 -25.83 -46.48
N SER A 138 6.38 -26.68 -45.47
CA SER A 138 5.17 -27.48 -45.29
C SER A 138 4.73 -27.45 -43.83
N TYR A 139 3.47 -27.08 -43.59
CA TYR A 139 2.86 -27.05 -42.25
C TYR A 139 2.67 -28.45 -41.66
N VAL A 140 2.70 -29.49 -42.48
CA VAL A 140 2.56 -30.90 -42.06
C VAL A 140 3.92 -31.52 -41.71
N SER A 141 5.03 -30.84 -42.02
CA SER A 141 6.38 -31.27 -41.64
C SER A 141 6.64 -31.07 -40.15
N THR A 142 7.67 -31.74 -39.61
CA THR A 142 8.14 -31.54 -38.22
C THR A 142 8.46 -30.08 -37.92
N GLY A 143 9.09 -29.35 -38.85
CA GLY A 143 9.33 -27.90 -38.72
C GLY A 143 8.03 -27.09 -38.67
N GLY A 144 7.06 -27.41 -39.54
CA GLY A 144 5.75 -26.77 -39.55
C GLY A 144 4.96 -26.96 -38.24
N VAL A 145 4.97 -28.17 -37.69
CA VAL A 145 4.32 -28.49 -36.40
C VAL A 145 4.99 -27.73 -35.25
N VAL A 146 6.33 -27.71 -35.20
CA VAL A 146 7.09 -26.95 -34.19
C VAL A 146 6.79 -25.46 -34.27
N TRP A 147 6.65 -24.92 -35.49
CA TRP A 147 6.28 -23.53 -35.70
C TRP A 147 4.87 -23.21 -35.18
N LEU A 148 3.89 -24.08 -35.43
CA LEU A 148 2.52 -23.92 -34.92
C LEU A 148 2.45 -23.99 -33.39
N ILE A 149 3.23 -24.86 -32.76
CA ILE A 149 3.36 -24.94 -31.29
C ILE A 149 3.99 -23.65 -30.74
N GLY A 150 5.01 -23.12 -31.41
CA GLY A 150 5.59 -21.84 -31.04
C GLY A 150 4.57 -20.69 -31.17
N LEU A 151 3.80 -20.64 -32.26
CA LEU A 151 2.77 -19.63 -32.46
C LEU A 151 1.66 -19.69 -31.39
N SER A 152 1.20 -20.89 -31.04
CA SER A 152 0.18 -21.07 -30.00
C SER A 152 0.70 -20.68 -28.61
N GLY A 153 1.97 -20.97 -28.31
CA GLY A 153 2.58 -20.56 -27.05
C GLY A 153 2.77 -19.04 -26.93
N VAL A 154 3.18 -18.35 -28.00
CA VAL A 154 3.28 -16.88 -28.03
C VAL A 154 1.90 -16.24 -27.86
N THR A 155 0.90 -16.70 -28.60
CA THR A 155 -0.47 -16.17 -28.50
C THR A 155 -1.07 -16.39 -27.11
N PHE A 156 -0.83 -17.56 -26.50
CA PHE A 156 -1.21 -17.83 -25.12
C PHE A 156 -0.52 -16.89 -24.12
N ALA A 157 0.80 -16.70 -24.23
CA ALA A 157 1.55 -15.82 -23.32
C ALA A 157 1.09 -14.36 -23.41
N VAL A 158 0.85 -13.85 -24.63
CA VAL A 158 0.34 -12.49 -24.86
C VAL A 158 -1.08 -12.33 -24.33
N GLY A 159 -1.97 -13.29 -24.59
CA GLY A 159 -3.35 -13.26 -24.08
C GLY A 159 -3.39 -13.29 -22.55
N ASN A 160 -2.58 -14.14 -21.92
CA ASN A 160 -2.51 -14.23 -20.47
C ASN A 160 -1.93 -12.95 -19.84
N TRP A 161 -0.92 -12.35 -20.46
CA TRP A 161 -0.37 -11.06 -20.05
C TRP A 161 -1.40 -9.93 -20.15
N TYR A 162 -2.16 -9.88 -21.26
CA TYR A 162 -3.20 -8.87 -21.46
C TYR A 162 -4.31 -8.97 -20.41
N LEU A 163 -4.80 -10.18 -20.13
CA LEU A 163 -5.79 -10.42 -19.08
C LEU A 163 -5.26 -10.04 -17.69
N GLN A 164 -3.98 -10.32 -17.42
CA GLN A 164 -3.34 -9.93 -16.16
C GLN A 164 -3.22 -8.42 -16.02
N HIS A 165 -2.88 -7.72 -17.10
CA HIS A 165 -2.80 -6.25 -17.11
C HIS A 165 -4.16 -5.60 -16.84
N LEU A 166 -5.23 -6.13 -17.43
CA LEU A 166 -6.60 -5.67 -17.17
C LEU A 166 -7.01 -5.87 -15.70
N ARG A 167 -6.67 -7.00 -15.08
CA ARG A 167 -6.96 -7.22 -13.65
C ARG A 167 -6.21 -6.21 -12.78
N GLN A 168 -4.95 -5.93 -13.07
CA GLN A 168 -4.15 -4.98 -12.29
C GLN A 168 -4.74 -3.56 -12.33
N GLN A 169 -5.22 -3.11 -13.50
CA GLN A 169 -5.87 -1.81 -13.63
C GLN A 169 -7.19 -1.69 -12.85
N GLN A 170 -7.94 -2.78 -12.68
CA GLN A 170 -9.16 -2.77 -11.86
C GLN A 170 -8.87 -2.63 -10.36
N PHE A 171 -7.74 -3.16 -9.87
CA PHE A 171 -7.38 -3.08 -8.45
C PHE A 171 -6.80 -1.72 -8.05
N SER A 172 -6.27 -0.91 -8.98
CA SER A 172 -5.75 0.43 -8.67
C SER A 172 -6.83 1.53 -8.60
N VAL A 173 -8.09 1.21 -8.92
CA VAL A 173 -9.22 2.17 -8.96
C VAL A 173 -10.15 2.01 -7.74
N ARG A 174 -9.86 1.05 -6.84
CA ARG A 174 -10.51 0.91 -5.53
C ARG A 174 -9.53 1.23 -4.42
#